data_AF-A0A4P5URL4-F1
#
_entry.id   AF-A0A4P5URL4-F1
#
_cell.length_a   1.000
_cell.length_b   1.000
_cell.length_c   1.000
_cell.angle_alpha   90.00
_cell.angle_beta   90.00
_cell.angle_gamma   90.00
#
_symmetry.space_group_name_H-M   'P 1'
#
loop_
_entity.id
_entity.type
_entity.pdbx_description
1 polymer ?
#
loop_
_entity_poly.entity_id
_entity_poly.type
_entity_poly.pdbx_seq_one_letter_code
_entity_poly.pdbx_strand_id
1 'polypeptide(L)'
;MNHLWSPWRSTYIQSFSESKQSGDCFLCDASRPNTEDSLLIGESAHSIIIMNRYPYNAGHVLLSPKRHCADLLKLSDEEYQDLMHLTRIMQSVLVATYAPHGFNIGMNLGEAGGAGVPGHLHMHIVPRWNGDTNFMSTVADAKVISSSMETIVTELKANFLKIMQSSDPDRGTAL
;
A
#
# COMPACT_ATOMS: atom_id res chain seq x y z
N MET A 1 6.66 -35.68 15.68
CA MET A 1 5.90 -34.43 15.69
C MET A 1 6.56 -33.47 14.73
N ASN A 2 5.82 -32.97 13.74
CA ASN A 2 6.34 -31.95 12.83
C ASN A 2 6.28 -30.61 13.55
N HIS A 3 7.44 -30.09 13.92
CA HIS A 3 7.55 -28.75 14.50
C HIS A 3 7.43 -27.73 13.35
N LEU A 4 6.37 -26.92 13.38
CA LEU A 4 6.25 -25.73 12.53
C LEU A 4 6.94 -24.58 13.25
N TRP A 5 8.08 -24.17 12.71
CA TRP A 5 8.84 -23.03 13.22
C TRP A 5 8.37 -21.77 12.50
N SER A 6 8.14 -20.69 13.25
CA SER A 6 7.78 -19.37 12.70
C SER A 6 8.86 -18.33 13.04
N PRO A 7 10.03 -18.34 12.36
CA PRO A 7 11.16 -17.48 12.72
C PRO A 7 10.85 -15.98 12.66
N TRP A 8 9.88 -15.56 11.83
CA TRP A 8 9.41 -14.18 11.74
C TRP A 8 8.58 -13.71 12.96
N ARG A 9 8.13 -14.64 13.81
CA ARG A 9 7.21 -14.32 14.91
C ARG A 9 7.92 -13.54 16.02
N SER A 10 9.20 -13.80 16.27
CA SER A 10 9.99 -13.07 17.28
C SER A 10 10.19 -11.61 16.88
N THR A 11 10.55 -11.35 15.63
CA THR A 11 10.67 -9.98 15.08
C THR A 11 9.33 -9.25 15.04
N TYR A 12 8.24 -9.95 14.67
CA TYR A 12 6.89 -9.39 14.72
C TYR A 12 6.47 -8.97 16.14
N ILE A 13 6.72 -9.81 17.14
CA ILE A 13 6.40 -9.51 18.55
C ILE A 13 7.19 -8.30 19.06
N GLN A 14 8.49 -8.20 18.71
CA GLN A 14 9.33 -7.06 19.09
C GLN A 14 8.82 -5.74 18.49
N SER A 15 8.27 -5.76 17.27
CA SER A 15 7.75 -4.56 16.61
C SER A 15 6.59 -3.87 17.36
N PHE A 16 5.85 -4.59 18.20
CA PHE A 16 4.80 -4.00 19.05
C PHE A 16 5.36 -3.25 20.27
N SER A 17 6.58 -3.57 20.71
CA SER A 17 7.22 -2.88 21.82
C SER A 17 7.89 -1.57 21.40
N GLU A 18 8.14 -1.40 20.09
CA GLU A 18 8.80 -0.22 19.50
C GLU A 18 7.79 0.84 19.02
N SER A 19 6.50 0.50 18.90
CA SER A 19 5.44 1.41 18.44
C SER A 19 4.96 2.36 19.54
N LYS A 20 5.86 3.20 20.05
CA LYS A 20 5.52 4.44 20.75
C LYS A 20 6.49 5.54 20.37
N GLN A 21 6.23 6.18 19.23
CA GLN A 21 6.55 7.58 19.05
C GLN A 21 5.29 8.30 18.58
N SER A 22 4.67 8.95 19.56
CA SER A 22 3.68 10.00 19.39
C SER A 22 4.32 11.19 18.68
N GLY A 23 3.82 11.57 17.51
CA GLY A 23 4.08 12.89 16.93
C GLY A 23 4.10 12.93 15.40
N ASP A 24 4.77 11.97 14.76
CA ASP A 24 5.08 12.07 13.34
C ASP A 24 4.23 11.11 12.49
N CYS A 25 3.73 11.63 11.37
CA CYS A 25 2.89 10.89 10.44
C CYS A 25 3.77 10.02 9.52
N PHE A 26 3.61 8.70 9.58
CA PHE A 26 4.43 7.77 8.78
C PHE A 26 4.34 8.01 7.26
N LEU A 27 3.20 8.53 6.78
CA LEU A 27 3.01 8.89 5.37
C LEU A 27 3.86 10.11 4.99
N CYS A 28 3.95 11.10 5.88
CA CYS A 28 4.87 12.22 5.71
C CYS A 28 6.31 11.73 5.72
N ASP A 29 6.68 10.87 6.65
CA ASP A 29 8.05 10.35 6.76
C ASP A 29 8.46 9.56 5.52
N ALA A 30 7.59 8.68 5.03
CA ALA A 30 7.81 7.93 3.80
C ALA A 30 7.89 8.83 2.55
N SER A 31 7.32 10.04 2.59
CA SER A 31 7.37 11.02 1.49
C SER A 31 8.60 11.93 1.53
N ARG A 32 9.41 11.91 2.59
CA ARG A 32 10.56 12.79 2.72
C ARG A 32 11.64 12.41 1.69
N PRO A 33 12.27 13.40 1.02
CA PRO A 33 13.40 13.13 0.15
C PRO A 33 14.54 12.43 0.89
N ASN A 34 15.18 11.46 0.24
CA ASN A 34 16.29 10.66 0.78
C ASN A 34 15.93 9.78 2.00
N THR A 35 14.65 9.54 2.27
CA THR A 35 14.22 8.54 3.25
C THR A 35 14.07 7.18 2.57
N GLU A 36 14.83 6.19 3.05
CA GLU A 36 14.69 4.80 2.62
C GLU A 36 13.65 4.09 3.50
N ASP A 37 12.38 4.20 3.11
CA ASP A 37 11.33 3.39 3.73
C ASP A 37 11.23 2.02 3.04
N SER A 38 11.29 0.95 3.83
CA SER A 38 11.29 -0.42 3.32
C SER A 38 9.95 -0.84 2.72
N LEU A 39 8.86 -0.14 3.01
CA LEU A 39 7.50 -0.39 2.54
C LEU A 39 7.07 0.56 1.41
N LEU A 40 7.77 1.68 1.21
CA LEU A 40 7.51 2.60 0.10
C LEU A 40 7.73 1.87 -1.23
N ILE A 41 6.71 1.81 -2.10
CA ILE A 41 6.75 1.11 -3.39
C ILE A 41 7.18 2.06 -4.52
N GLY A 42 6.72 3.30 -4.47
CA GLY A 42 6.99 4.29 -5.50
C GLY A 42 6.28 5.61 -5.23
N GLU A 43 6.53 6.59 -6.09
CA GLU A 43 5.94 7.91 -5.97
C GLU A 43 5.70 8.54 -7.34
N SER A 44 4.84 9.55 -7.36
CA SER A 44 4.57 10.47 -8.47
C SER A 44 4.96 11.89 -8.07
N ALA A 45 4.50 12.90 -8.82
CA ALA A 45 4.78 14.29 -8.50
C ALA A 45 4.18 14.70 -7.14
N HIS A 46 2.94 14.31 -6.87
CA HIS A 46 2.21 14.76 -5.68
C HIS A 46 1.84 13.65 -4.70
N SER A 47 2.06 12.38 -5.05
CA SER A 47 1.59 11.24 -4.25
C SER A 47 2.65 10.16 -4.07
N ILE A 48 2.46 9.32 -3.05
CA ILE A 48 3.27 8.13 -2.77
C ILE A 48 2.40 6.88 -2.77
N ILE A 49 3.04 5.74 -2.97
CA ILE A 49 2.47 4.40 -2.82
C ILE A 49 3.29 3.69 -1.74
N ILE A 50 2.63 3.23 -0.68
CA ILE A 50 3.27 2.49 0.41
C ILE A 50 2.49 1.20 0.70
N MET A 51 3.19 0.11 0.99
CA MET A 51 2.54 -1.13 1.42
C MET A 51 1.90 -0.93 2.79
N ASN A 52 0.65 -1.39 2.94
CA ASN A 52 0.03 -1.39 4.25
C ASN A 52 0.72 -2.41 5.17
N ARG A 53 1.21 -1.97 6.34
CA ARG A 53 1.84 -2.83 7.36
C ARG A 53 0.88 -3.89 7.91
N TYR A 54 -0.43 -3.64 7.86
CA TYR A 54 -1.48 -4.57 8.28
C TYR A 54 -2.40 -4.88 7.09
N PRO A 55 -1.92 -5.65 6.09
CA PRO A 55 -2.62 -5.85 4.83
C PRO A 55 -3.83 -6.78 4.99
N TYR A 56 -4.93 -6.50 4.28
CA TYR A 56 -6.09 -7.40 4.22
C TYR A 56 -5.83 -8.61 3.31
N ASN A 57 -5.05 -8.39 2.25
CA ASN A 57 -4.60 -9.38 1.28
C ASN A 57 -3.21 -8.98 0.77
N ALA A 58 -2.51 -9.92 0.12
CA ALA A 58 -1.27 -9.61 -0.59
C ALA A 58 -1.49 -8.46 -1.58
N GLY A 59 -0.57 -7.49 -1.59
CA GLY A 59 -0.68 -6.30 -2.42
C GLY A 59 -1.65 -5.22 -1.91
N HIS A 60 -2.11 -5.27 -0.65
CA HIS A 60 -2.81 -4.14 -0.04
C HIS A 60 -1.84 -2.95 0.13
N VAL A 61 -2.10 -1.90 -0.65
CA VAL A 61 -1.31 -0.67 -0.66
C VAL A 61 -2.16 0.54 -0.27
N LEU A 62 -1.48 1.58 0.21
CA LEU A 62 -2.01 2.89 0.50
C LEU A 62 -1.41 3.89 -0.49
N LEU A 63 -2.27 4.69 -1.11
CA LEU A 63 -1.86 5.85 -1.89
C LEU A 63 -2.19 7.11 -1.12
N SER A 64 -1.25 8.04 -1.04
CA SER A 64 -1.41 9.23 -0.23
C SER A 64 -0.76 10.43 -0.90
N PRO A 65 -1.33 11.65 -0.81
CA PRO A 65 -0.62 12.86 -1.17
C PRO A 65 0.65 12.98 -0.30
N LYS A 66 1.72 13.53 -0.87
CA LYS A 66 2.96 13.88 -0.16
C LYS A 66 2.68 14.97 0.87
N ARG A 67 1.83 15.93 0.53
CA ARG A 67 1.38 16.97 1.46
C ARG A 67 0.48 16.36 2.54
N HIS A 68 0.74 16.71 3.79
CA HIS A 68 -0.11 16.32 4.91
C HIS A 68 -1.49 16.97 4.78
N CYS A 69 -2.50 16.17 4.45
CA CYS A 69 -3.87 16.62 4.29
C CYS A 69 -4.83 15.51 4.73
N ALA A 70 -5.76 15.81 5.63
CA ALA A 70 -6.75 14.85 6.12
C ALA A 70 -8.01 14.75 5.24
N ASP A 71 -8.28 15.78 4.45
CA ASP A 71 -9.57 16.00 3.81
C ASP A 71 -9.42 16.05 2.29
N LEU A 72 -10.21 15.22 1.61
CA LEU A 72 -10.26 15.16 0.16
C LEU A 72 -10.66 16.52 -0.45
N LEU A 73 -11.53 17.27 0.23
CA LEU A 73 -12.00 18.59 -0.23
C LEU A 73 -10.91 19.67 -0.21
N LYS A 74 -9.79 19.39 0.45
CA LYS A 74 -8.66 20.32 0.59
C LYS A 74 -7.48 19.97 -0.30
N LEU A 75 -7.61 18.97 -1.17
CA LEU A 75 -6.64 18.72 -2.23
C LEU A 75 -6.75 19.79 -3.31
N SER A 76 -5.62 20.18 -3.88
CA SER A 76 -5.65 20.91 -5.16
C SER A 76 -6.08 19.97 -6.28
N ASP A 77 -6.49 20.54 -7.41
CA ASP A 77 -6.88 19.74 -8.58
C ASP A 77 -5.71 18.88 -9.08
N GLU A 78 -4.48 19.41 -9.01
CA GLU A 78 -3.26 18.68 -9.38
C GLU A 78 -3.00 17.49 -8.46
N GLU A 79 -3.14 17.67 -7.14
CA GLU A 79 -2.98 16.59 -6.16
C GLU A 79 -4.05 15.52 -6.32
N TYR A 80 -5.31 15.92 -6.53
CA TYR A 80 -6.41 15.00 -6.76
C TYR A 80 -6.21 14.19 -8.05
N GLN A 81 -5.87 14.84 -9.15
CA GLN A 81 -5.64 14.18 -10.43
C GLN A 81 -4.45 13.24 -10.38
N ASP A 82 -3.34 13.66 -9.77
CA ASP A 82 -2.15 12.85 -9.58
C ASP A 82 -2.45 11.60 -8.74
N LEU A 83 -3.18 11.75 -7.61
CA LEU A 83 -3.61 10.63 -6.77
C LEU A 83 -4.47 9.63 -7.56
N MET A 84 -5.47 10.11 -8.30
CA MET A 84 -6.36 9.25 -9.08
C MET A 84 -5.65 8.58 -10.27
N HIS A 85 -4.70 9.27 -10.90
CA HIS A 85 -3.87 8.68 -11.95
C HIS A 85 -2.96 7.59 -11.38
N LEU A 86 -2.31 7.86 -10.25
CA LEU A 86 -1.47 6.89 -9.56
C LEU A 86 -2.26 5.65 -9.13
N THR A 87 -3.52 5.82 -8.71
CA THR A 87 -4.44 4.71 -8.42
C THR A 87 -4.63 3.79 -9.63
N ARG A 88 -4.83 4.34 -10.83
CA ARG A 88 -4.97 3.56 -12.07
C ARG A 88 -3.68 2.80 -12.42
N ILE A 89 -2.52 3.47 -12.28
CA ILE A 89 -1.22 2.85 -12.51
C ILE A 89 -1.02 1.69 -11.55
N MET A 90 -1.25 1.91 -10.27
CA MET A 90 -1.05 0.89 -9.25
C MET A 90 -2.01 -0.30 -9.40
N GLN A 91 -3.26 -0.04 -9.83
CA GLN A 91 -4.17 -1.12 -10.20
C GLN A 91 -3.60 -1.99 -11.33
N SER A 92 -3.05 -1.38 -12.39
CA SER A 92 -2.39 -2.12 -13.48
C SER A 92 -1.18 -2.93 -12.99
N VAL A 93 -0.38 -2.37 -12.06
CA VAL A 93 0.73 -3.09 -11.42
C VAL A 93 0.22 -4.33 -10.67
N LEU A 94 -0.85 -4.20 -9.89
CA LEU A 94 -1.43 -5.32 -9.14
C LEU A 94 -2.02 -6.39 -10.08
N VAL A 95 -2.64 -5.98 -11.20
CA VAL A 95 -3.10 -6.91 -12.24
C VAL A 95 -1.93 -7.69 -12.84
N ALA A 96 -0.86 -7.00 -13.22
CA ALA A 96 0.32 -7.63 -13.81
C ALA A 96 1.07 -8.54 -12.82
N THR A 97 1.03 -8.22 -11.53
CA THR A 97 1.80 -8.96 -10.51
C THR A 97 1.03 -10.17 -9.98
N TYR A 98 -0.27 -10.03 -9.73
CA TYR A 98 -1.03 -11.03 -8.97
C TYR A 98 -2.31 -11.55 -9.64
N ALA A 99 -2.74 -10.94 -10.76
CA ALA A 99 -3.99 -11.31 -11.45
C ALA A 99 -5.22 -11.48 -10.51
N PRO A 100 -5.55 -10.47 -9.67
CA PRO A 100 -6.71 -10.53 -8.80
C PRO A 100 -8.02 -10.58 -9.61
N HIS A 101 -9.04 -11.22 -9.04
CA HIS A 101 -10.38 -11.30 -9.63
C HIS A 101 -11.21 -10.02 -9.44
N GLY A 102 -10.76 -9.11 -8.57
CA GLY A 102 -11.40 -7.82 -8.33
C GLY A 102 -10.61 -6.94 -7.37
N PHE A 103 -11.17 -5.78 -7.02
CA PHE A 103 -10.54 -4.81 -6.13
C PHE A 103 -11.57 -4.14 -5.21
N ASN A 104 -11.15 -3.82 -3.98
CA ASN A 104 -11.77 -2.73 -3.21
C ASN A 104 -10.84 -1.52 -3.26
N ILE A 105 -11.37 -0.38 -3.68
CA ILE A 105 -10.65 0.89 -3.72
C ILE A 105 -11.50 1.91 -2.97
N GLY A 106 -10.91 2.58 -1.98
CA GLY A 106 -11.67 3.50 -1.14
C GLY A 106 -10.82 4.24 -0.11
N MET A 107 -11.45 5.21 0.54
CA MET A 107 -10.85 6.04 1.59
C MET A 107 -11.77 6.05 2.80
N ASN A 108 -11.18 6.02 3.99
CA ASN A 108 -11.87 6.29 5.23
C ASN A 108 -11.51 7.72 5.65
N LEU A 109 -12.53 8.59 5.80
CA LEU A 109 -12.33 10.01 6.11
C LEU A 109 -12.89 10.35 7.48
N GLY A 110 -12.05 10.97 8.32
CA GLY A 110 -12.38 11.27 9.71
C GLY A 110 -12.44 10.02 10.61
N GLU A 111 -12.44 10.25 11.92
CA GLU A 111 -12.46 9.19 12.92
C GLU A 111 -13.71 8.30 12.79
N ALA A 112 -14.88 8.92 12.62
CA ALA A 112 -16.14 8.20 12.43
C ALA A 112 -16.18 7.37 11.13
N GLY A 113 -15.39 7.74 10.12
CA GLY A 113 -15.23 6.97 8.88
C GLY A 113 -14.30 5.78 9.03
N GLY A 114 -13.67 5.57 10.20
CA GLY A 114 -12.71 4.51 10.44
C GLY A 114 -11.31 4.81 9.89
N ALA A 115 -10.93 6.10 9.81
CA ALA A 115 -9.58 6.48 9.39
C ALA A 115 -8.56 6.04 10.45
N GLY A 116 -7.72 5.06 10.12
CA GLY A 116 -6.63 4.61 11.00
C GLY A 116 -5.53 5.66 11.21
N VAL A 117 -5.46 6.64 10.31
CA VAL A 117 -4.58 7.82 10.40
C VAL A 117 -5.44 9.07 10.10
N PRO A 118 -6.19 9.59 11.09
CA PRO A 118 -7.20 10.61 10.81
C PRO A 118 -6.62 11.94 10.28
N GLY A 119 -5.33 12.21 10.50
CA GLY A 119 -4.67 13.46 10.06
C GLY A 119 -4.19 13.45 8.60
N HIS A 120 -4.07 12.28 7.96
CA HIS A 120 -3.49 12.18 6.62
C HIS A 120 -4.28 11.17 5.77
N LEU A 121 -4.95 11.69 4.76
CA LEU A 121 -5.80 10.91 3.86
C LEU A 121 -4.97 9.89 3.09
N HIS A 122 -5.53 8.71 2.91
CA HIS A 122 -4.93 7.65 2.13
C HIS A 122 -6.01 6.80 1.47
N MET A 123 -5.80 6.47 0.20
CA MET A 123 -6.63 5.58 -0.59
C MET A 123 -6.10 4.16 -0.49
N HIS A 124 -6.95 3.26 -0.01
CA HIS A 124 -6.70 1.84 -0.01
C HIS A 124 -6.91 1.28 -1.41
N ILE A 125 -6.00 0.43 -1.85
CA ILE A 125 -6.22 -0.48 -2.97
C ILE A 125 -5.99 -1.90 -2.43
N VAL A 126 -7.06 -2.69 -2.42
CA VAL A 126 -7.07 -4.06 -1.89
C VAL A 126 -7.40 -5.03 -3.03
N PRO A 127 -6.43 -5.80 -3.54
CA PRO A 127 -6.68 -6.91 -4.45
C PRO A 127 -7.58 -7.97 -3.81
N ARG A 128 -8.52 -8.51 -4.58
CA ARG A 128 -9.51 -9.50 -4.12
C ARG A 128 -9.49 -10.75 -4.99
N TRP A 129 -9.70 -11.90 -4.35
CA TRP A 129 -9.95 -13.18 -5.02
C TRP A 129 -11.22 -13.82 -4.50
N ASN A 130 -11.96 -14.48 -5.39
CA ASN A 130 -13.05 -15.37 -5.00
C ASN A 130 -12.54 -16.40 -3.97
N GLY A 131 -13.13 -16.39 -2.76
CA GLY A 131 -12.72 -17.28 -1.67
C GLY A 131 -11.52 -16.82 -0.84
N ASP A 132 -11.07 -15.56 -0.98
CA ASP A 132 -9.95 -15.02 -0.18
C ASP A 132 -10.24 -14.89 1.32
N THR A 133 -11.52 -14.86 1.69
CA THR A 133 -11.99 -14.99 3.07
C THR A 133 -12.36 -16.45 3.33
N ASN A 134 -11.75 -17.04 4.36
CA ASN A 134 -12.01 -18.41 4.78
C ASN A 134 -12.28 -18.48 6.29
N PHE A 135 -12.57 -19.68 6.80
CA PHE A 135 -12.94 -19.89 8.20
C PHE A 135 -11.89 -19.37 9.20
N MET A 136 -10.60 -19.27 8.84
CA MET A 136 -9.57 -18.72 9.73
C MET A 136 -9.86 -17.27 10.10
N SER A 137 -10.32 -16.47 9.14
CA SER A 137 -10.64 -15.06 9.40
C SER A 137 -11.88 -14.89 10.26
N THR A 138 -12.87 -15.77 10.14
CA THR A 138 -14.14 -15.67 10.87
C THR A 138 -14.09 -16.31 12.24
N VAL A 139 -13.44 -17.47 12.37
CA VAL A 139 -13.43 -18.29 13.59
C VAL A 139 -12.23 -17.99 14.47
N ALA A 140 -11.08 -17.68 13.87
CA ALA A 140 -9.81 -17.49 14.59
C ALA A 140 -9.29 -16.05 14.55
N ASP A 141 -10.06 -15.11 13.98
CA ASP A 141 -9.66 -13.71 13.77
C ASP A 141 -8.25 -13.58 13.17
N ALA A 142 -7.92 -14.48 12.23
CA ALA A 142 -6.59 -14.63 11.68
C ALA A 142 -6.63 -14.63 10.15
N LYS A 143 -5.83 -13.75 9.54
CA LYS A 143 -5.60 -13.75 8.09
C LYS A 143 -4.28 -14.44 7.77
N VAL A 144 -4.32 -15.39 6.85
CA VAL A 144 -3.13 -16.05 6.32
C VAL A 144 -2.80 -15.42 4.98
N ILE A 145 -1.58 -14.87 4.86
CA ILE A 145 -1.02 -14.32 3.63
C ILE A 145 0.22 -15.14 3.29
N SER A 146 0.23 -15.73 2.11
CA SER A 146 1.21 -16.75 1.73
C SER A 146 2.61 -16.21 1.38
N SER A 147 2.75 -14.89 1.24
CA SER A 147 3.99 -14.22 0.88
C SER A 147 4.45 -13.29 2.00
N SER A 148 5.76 -13.14 2.19
CA SER A 148 6.29 -12.15 3.12
C SER A 148 6.10 -10.73 2.60
N MET A 149 6.13 -9.75 3.50
CA MET A 149 6.00 -8.33 3.13
C MET A 149 7.15 -7.88 2.23
N GLU A 150 8.37 -8.34 2.51
CA GLU A 150 9.57 -7.97 1.77
C GLU A 150 9.50 -8.46 0.31
N THR A 151 9.01 -9.69 0.11
CA THR A 151 8.79 -10.25 -1.23
C THR A 151 7.75 -9.43 -1.98
N ILE A 152 6.61 -9.12 -1.35
CA ILE A 152 5.54 -8.32 -1.95
C ILE A 152 6.07 -6.94 -2.36
N VAL A 153 6.76 -6.23 -1.46
CA VAL A 153 7.31 -4.90 -1.80
C VAL A 153 8.28 -4.99 -2.97
N THR A 154 9.17 -5.98 -2.97
CA THR A 154 10.16 -6.16 -4.05
C THR A 154 9.49 -6.38 -5.41
N GLU A 155 8.49 -7.25 -5.47
CA GLU A 155 7.73 -7.53 -6.69
C GLU A 155 6.97 -6.29 -7.18
N LEU A 156 6.32 -5.57 -6.27
CA LEU A 156 5.55 -4.37 -6.61
C LEU A 156 6.46 -3.23 -7.07
N LYS A 157 7.60 -3.00 -6.43
CA LYS A 157 8.63 -2.03 -6.87
C LYS A 157 9.08 -2.34 -8.29
N ALA A 158 9.44 -3.59 -8.56
CA ALA A 158 9.94 -4.00 -9.86
C ALA A 158 8.89 -3.79 -10.97
N ASN A 159 7.63 -4.13 -10.73
CA ASN A 159 6.57 -3.97 -11.73
C ASN A 159 6.08 -2.53 -11.87
N PHE A 160 6.07 -1.75 -10.79
CA PHE A 160 5.81 -0.32 -10.83
C PHE A 160 6.81 0.40 -11.74
N LEU A 161 8.11 0.16 -11.55
CA LEU A 161 9.16 0.75 -12.39
C LEU A 161 9.00 0.39 -13.88
N LYS A 162 8.71 -0.88 -14.19
CA LYS A 162 8.48 -1.32 -15.58
C LYS A 162 7.31 -0.58 -16.23
N ILE A 163 6.19 -0.46 -15.52
CA ILE A 163 4.99 0.20 -16.04
C ILE A 163 5.23 1.71 -16.23
N MET A 164 5.87 2.36 -15.26
CA MET A 164 6.24 3.78 -15.37
C MET A 164 7.16 4.04 -16.58
N GLN A 165 8.13 3.17 -16.84
CA GLN A 165 9.04 3.28 -17.98
C GLN A 165 8.35 3.01 -19.34
N SER A 166 7.30 2.18 -19.35
CA SER A 166 6.52 1.89 -20.58
C SER A 166 5.46 2.95 -20.90
N SER A 167 5.11 3.78 -19.91
CA SER A 167 4.10 4.83 -20.03
C SER A 167 4.71 6.19 -20.42
N ASP A 168 6.03 6.24 -20.63
CA ASP A 168 6.78 7.42 -21.03
C ASP A 168 6.59 7.71 -22.54
N PRO A 169 5.91 8.81 -22.92
CA PRO A 169 5.67 9.15 -24.32
C PRO A 169 6.95 9.48 -25.11
N ASP A 170 8.09 9.73 -24.45
CA ASP A 170 9.37 10.05 -25.13
C ASP A 170 10.16 8.81 -25.58
N ARG A 171 9.73 7.59 -25.20
CA ARG A 171 10.27 6.35 -25.78
C ARG A 171 9.51 5.99 -27.05
N GLY A 172 9.83 6.73 -28.11
CA GLY A 172 9.34 6.48 -29.46
C GLY A 172 9.37 4.98 -29.82
N THR A 173 8.29 4.52 -30.41
CA THR A 173 8.23 3.27 -31.16
C THR A 173 9.29 3.29 -32.25
N ALA A 174 10.47 2.74 -31.95
CA ALA A 174 11.40 2.29 -32.97
C ALA A 174 10.81 1.00 -33.58
N LEU A 175 9.99 1.18 -34.61
CA LEU A 175 9.72 0.18 -35.64
C LEU A 175 10.87 0.17 -36.65
#